data_AF-A0AA36F2Z5-F1
#
_entry.id   AF-A0AA36F2Z5-F1
#
_cell.length_a   1.000
_cell.length_b   1.000
_cell.length_c   1.000
_cell.angle_alpha   90.00
_cell.angle_beta   90.00
_cell.angle_gamma   90.00
#
_symmetry.space_group_name_H-M   'P 1'
#
loop_
_entity.id
_entity.type
_entity.pdbx_description
1 polymer ?
#
loop_
_entity_poly.entity_id
_entity_poly.type
_entity_poly.pdbx_seq_one_letter_code
_entity_poly.pdbx_strand_id
1 'polypeptide(L)'
;MVQLFYYESRGKCCRKVFSYEGYPTKVLLYPYEGWAQPAMISYWLLKTYWWSRTRCKIVEVTGTKKMATRGKMIDKGNGVMWITGKFKETINPDFKMALTTNVSNSDFQLGYSVTGTLERGDKRKGEFQLTHYAMVKRKGY
;
A
#
# COMPACT_ATOMS: atom_id res chain seq x y z
N MET A 1 13.81 14.98 -17.36
CA MET A 1 13.53 15.30 -15.93
C MET A 1 12.82 14.15 -15.17
N VAL A 2 12.65 12.95 -15.74
CA VAL A 2 12.02 11.79 -15.07
C VAL A 2 13.01 11.00 -14.20
N GLN A 3 14.26 10.91 -14.65
CA GLN A 3 15.33 10.17 -13.96
C GLN A 3 15.77 10.82 -12.64
N LEU A 4 15.64 12.15 -12.50
CA LEU A 4 15.96 12.88 -11.27
C LEU A 4 15.03 12.48 -10.12
N PHE A 5 13.73 12.38 -10.38
CA PHE A 5 12.75 11.95 -9.37
C PHE A 5 13.06 10.53 -8.83
N TYR A 6 13.63 9.65 -9.66
CA TYR A 6 14.06 8.32 -9.22
C TYR A 6 15.07 8.41 -8.08
N TYR A 7 16.17 9.12 -8.32
CA TYR A 7 17.25 9.25 -7.34
C TYR A 7 16.83 10.09 -6.12
N GLU A 8 15.91 11.04 -6.30
CA GLU A 8 15.42 11.88 -5.21
C GLU A 8 14.45 11.17 -4.26
N SER A 9 13.62 10.26 -4.80
CA SER A 9 12.56 9.57 -4.03
C SER A 9 12.99 8.20 -3.51
N ARG A 10 13.98 7.55 -4.15
CA ARG A 10 14.49 6.25 -3.73
C ARG A 10 15.06 6.30 -2.31
N GLY A 11 14.58 5.41 -1.44
CA GLY A 11 14.99 5.33 -0.04
C GLY A 11 14.42 6.43 0.86
N LYS A 12 13.60 7.37 0.34
CA LYS A 12 12.90 8.36 1.18
C LYS A 12 11.71 7.72 1.88
N CYS A 13 11.32 8.30 3.02
CA CYS A 13 10.14 7.88 3.77
C CYS A 13 8.89 7.82 2.86
N CYS A 14 8.18 6.67 2.86
CA CYS A 14 6.96 6.46 2.07
C CYS A 14 5.93 7.57 2.28
N ARG A 15 5.81 8.07 3.52
CA ARG A 15 4.87 9.15 3.86
C ARG A 15 5.17 10.45 3.11
N LYS A 16 6.45 10.76 2.88
CA LYS A 16 6.86 11.95 2.11
C LYS A 16 6.48 11.79 0.64
N VAL A 17 6.69 10.60 0.08
CA VAL A 17 6.29 10.28 -1.30
C VAL A 17 4.77 10.36 -1.46
N PHE A 18 4.00 9.78 -0.53
CA PHE A 18 2.54 9.86 -0.53
C PHE A 18 1.99 11.29 -0.59
N SER A 19 2.57 12.21 0.19
CA SER A 19 2.18 13.61 0.18
C SER A 19 2.47 14.32 -1.16
N TYR A 20 3.46 13.85 -1.92
CA TYR A 20 3.81 14.40 -3.21
C TYR A 20 2.90 13.87 -4.35
N GLU A 21 2.65 12.56 -4.35
CA GLU A 21 1.90 11.91 -5.45
C GLU A 21 0.41 12.25 -5.46
N GLY A 22 -0.20 12.37 -4.28
CA GLY A 22 -1.61 12.73 -4.18
C GLY A 22 -2.23 12.34 -2.85
N TYR A 23 -3.26 13.11 -2.45
CA TYR A 23 -4.00 12.89 -1.21
C TYR A 23 -5.52 12.82 -1.47
N PRO A 24 -6.21 11.73 -1.07
CA PRO A 24 -5.68 10.51 -0.48
C PRO A 24 -4.83 9.71 -1.48
N THR A 25 -3.81 9.02 -0.99
CA THR A 25 -2.90 8.25 -1.84
C THR A 25 -3.61 6.98 -2.32
N LYS A 26 -3.64 6.78 -3.64
CA LYS A 26 -4.24 5.60 -4.26
C LYS A 26 -3.20 4.49 -4.40
N VAL A 27 -3.39 3.39 -3.68
CA VAL A 27 -2.60 2.16 -3.79
C VAL A 27 -3.38 1.16 -4.63
N LEU A 28 -2.85 0.83 -5.81
CA LEU A 28 -3.39 -0.18 -6.69
C LEU A 28 -3.01 -1.57 -6.17
N LEU A 29 -3.98 -2.48 -6.13
CA LEU A 29 -3.76 -3.86 -5.69
C LEU A 29 -3.90 -4.79 -6.88
N TYR A 30 -2.79 -5.44 -7.23
CA TYR A 30 -2.73 -6.45 -8.29
C TYR A 30 -2.75 -7.83 -7.65
N PRO A 31 -3.65 -8.74 -8.08
CA PRO A 31 -3.77 -10.06 -7.49
C PRO A 31 -2.46 -10.84 -7.64
N TYR A 32 -2.06 -11.56 -6.59
CA TYR A 32 -0.95 -12.50 -6.65
C TYR A 32 -1.46 -13.83 -7.20
N GLU A 33 -0.84 -14.33 -8.27
CA GLU A 33 -1.28 -15.53 -8.99
C GLU A 33 -1.24 -16.82 -8.15
N GLY A 34 -0.37 -16.87 -7.13
CA GLY A 34 -0.31 -17.99 -6.19
C GLY A 34 -1.39 -17.98 -5.11
N TRP A 35 -2.30 -17.00 -5.13
CA TRP A 35 -3.39 -16.90 -4.17
C TRP A 35 -4.56 -17.83 -4.55
N ALA A 36 -5.00 -18.66 -3.60
CA ALA A 36 -6.00 -19.71 -3.84
C ALA A 36 -7.43 -19.19 -4.11
N GLN A 37 -7.70 -17.90 -3.91
CA GLN A 37 -9.01 -17.30 -4.12
C GLN A 37 -8.94 -16.24 -5.22
N PRO A 38 -10.04 -16.01 -5.98
CA PRO A 38 -10.09 -14.93 -6.95
C PRO A 38 -9.92 -13.58 -6.24
N ALA A 39 -8.74 -12.99 -6.38
CA ALA A 39 -8.44 -11.66 -5.88
C ALA A 39 -8.97 -10.63 -6.89
N MET A 40 -10.02 -9.91 -6.51
CA MET A 40 -10.58 -8.86 -7.36
C MET A 40 -9.60 -7.70 -7.48
N ILE A 41 -9.56 -7.10 -8.68
CA ILE A 41 -8.86 -5.83 -8.89
C ILE A 41 -9.51 -4.79 -7.97
N SER A 42 -8.72 -4.32 -7.01
CA SER A 42 -9.15 -3.38 -5.99
C SER A 42 -8.09 -2.31 -5.83
N TYR A 43 -8.45 -1.22 -5.19
CA TYR A 43 -7.48 -0.21 -4.79
C TYR A 43 -7.82 0.32 -3.41
N TRP A 44 -6.79 0.72 -2.69
CA TRP A 44 -6.93 1.34 -1.38
C TRP A 44 -6.69 2.83 -1.49
N LEU A 45 -7.55 3.61 -0.85
CA LEU A 45 -7.32 5.03 -0.60
C LEU A 45 -6.73 5.16 0.80
N LEU A 46 -5.46 5.52 0.88
CA LEU A 46 -4.74 5.80 2.11
C LEU A 46 -4.85 7.29 2.44
N LYS A 47 -5.53 7.59 3.54
CA LYS A 47 -5.64 8.94 4.09
C LYS A 47 -4.83 9.02 5.38
N THR A 48 -3.68 9.69 5.30
CA THR A 48 -2.88 10.02 6.49
C THR A 48 -3.53 11.18 7.26
N TYR A 49 -3.34 11.19 8.58
CA TYR A 49 -3.77 12.31 9.43
C TYR A 49 -2.62 13.26 9.68
N TRP A 50 -2.87 14.57 9.63
CA TRP A 50 -1.85 15.58 9.95
C TRP A 50 -1.38 15.49 11.41
N TRP A 51 -2.31 15.25 12.36
CA TRP A 51 -2.01 15.08 13.79
C TRP A 51 -1.42 13.71 14.16
N SER A 52 -1.33 12.74 13.25
CA SER A 52 -0.80 11.40 13.58
C SER A 52 0.15 10.86 12.54
N ARG A 53 1.36 10.56 12.99
CA ARG A 53 2.38 9.89 12.17
C ARG A 53 2.15 8.40 12.02
N THR A 54 1.44 7.79 12.97
CA THR A 54 1.30 6.33 13.11
C THR A 54 -0.09 5.81 12.77
N ARG A 55 -1.06 6.68 12.47
CA ARG A 55 -2.43 6.27 12.13
C ARG A 55 -2.82 6.74 10.73
N CYS A 56 -3.57 5.92 10.03
CA CYS A 56 -4.20 6.28 8.76
C CYS A 56 -5.63 5.74 8.69
N LYS A 57 -6.45 6.35 7.84
CA LYS A 57 -7.71 5.77 7.37
C LYS A 57 -7.43 5.07 6.04
N ILE A 58 -7.97 3.88 5.89
CA ILE A 58 -7.85 3.07 4.68
C ILE A 58 -9.26 2.86 4.19
N VAL A 59 -9.49 3.11 2.91
CA VAL A 59 -10.74 2.77 2.24
C VAL A 59 -10.42 1.84 1.09
N GLU A 60 -10.82 0.58 1.23
CA GLU A 60 -10.77 -0.39 0.15
C GLU A 60 -11.95 -0.15 -0.78
N VAL A 61 -11.66 -0.04 -2.07
CA VAL A 61 -12.66 0.07 -3.14
C VAL A 61 -12.54 -1.14 -4.04
N THR A 62 -13.62 -1.92 -4.11
CA THR A 62 -13.70 -3.12 -4.94
C THR A 62 -15.00 -3.05 -5.73
N GLY A 63 -14.90 -2.77 -7.03
CA GLY A 63 -16.07 -2.46 -7.86
C GLY A 63 -16.88 -1.30 -7.28
N THR A 64 -18.16 -1.57 -6.95
CA THR A 64 -19.07 -0.61 -6.32
C THR A 64 -18.99 -0.60 -4.79
N LYS A 65 -18.37 -1.62 -4.17
CA LYS A 65 -18.28 -1.74 -2.70
C LYS A 65 -17.12 -0.92 -2.15
N LYS A 66 -17.37 -0.26 -1.01
CA LYS A 66 -16.36 0.50 -0.27
C LYS A 66 -16.35 0.07 1.18
N MET A 67 -15.19 -0.35 1.68
CA MET A 67 -14.99 -0.72 3.08
C MET A 67 -13.94 0.19 3.70
N ALA A 68 -14.24 0.75 4.88
CA ALA A 68 -13.33 1.65 5.56
C ALA A 68 -12.80 1.03 6.85
N THR A 69 -11.52 1.24 7.11
CA THR A 69 -10.89 0.86 8.38
C THR A 69 -9.81 1.87 8.79
N ARG A 70 -9.27 1.69 9.99
CA ARG A 70 -8.11 2.41 10.50
C ARG A 70 -6.91 1.48 10.50
N GLY A 71 -5.80 1.99 9.98
CA GLY A 71 -4.51 1.30 9.99
C GLY A 71 -3.52 1.97 10.94
N LYS A 72 -2.60 1.16 11.47
CA LYS A 72 -1.38 1.59 12.12
C LYS A 72 -0.25 1.58 11.09
N MET A 73 0.39 2.72 10.90
CA MET A 73 1.58 2.88 10.07
C MET A 73 2.83 2.82 10.95
N ILE A 74 3.82 2.08 10.50
CA ILE A 74 5.13 1.93 11.13
C ILE A 74 6.18 2.21 10.06
N ASP A 75 6.88 3.31 10.20
CA ASP A 75 8.05 3.61 9.37
C ASP A 75 9.21 2.74 9.88
N LYS A 76 9.79 1.93 8.99
CA LYS A 76 10.96 1.07 9.29
C LYS A 76 12.27 1.76 8.93
N GLY A 77 12.21 2.98 8.38
CA GLY A 77 13.38 3.67 7.84
C GLY A 77 13.78 3.12 6.47
N ASN A 78 14.80 3.74 5.87
CA ASN A 78 15.37 3.35 4.58
C ASN A 78 14.33 3.19 3.45
N GLY A 79 13.26 3.97 3.51
CA GLY A 79 12.18 3.94 2.52
C GLY A 79 11.20 2.79 2.66
N VAL A 80 11.22 2.02 3.76
CA VAL A 80 10.29 0.92 4.02
C VAL A 80 9.26 1.32 5.07
N MET A 81 7.99 1.01 4.81
CA MET A 81 6.90 1.28 5.74
C MET A 81 5.93 0.10 5.80
N TRP A 82 5.45 -0.22 6.99
CA TRP A 82 4.40 -1.22 7.21
C TRP A 82 3.09 -0.55 7.60
N ILE A 83 1.99 -1.05 7.06
CA ILE A 83 0.64 -0.66 7.45
C ILE A 83 -0.11 -1.92 7.89
N THR A 84 -0.56 -1.95 9.13
CA THR A 84 -1.31 -3.07 9.70
C THR A 84 -2.67 -2.59 10.17
N GLY A 85 -3.69 -3.43 10.05
CA GLY A 85 -5.02 -3.13 10.56
C GLY A 85 -5.97 -4.29 10.34
N LYS A 86 -7.27 -4.03 10.47
CA LYS A 86 -8.29 -5.06 10.29
C LYS A 86 -9.58 -4.56 9.64
N PHE A 87 -10.18 -5.35 8.77
CA PHE A 87 -11.55 -5.19 8.28
C PHE A 87 -12.46 -6.13 9.07
N LYS A 88 -13.41 -5.59 9.84
CA LYS A 88 -14.18 -6.39 10.82
C LYS A 88 -15.19 -7.37 10.19
N GLU A 89 -15.54 -7.16 8.93
CA GLU A 89 -16.62 -7.86 8.24
C GLU A 89 -16.09 -8.86 7.19
N THR A 90 -14.83 -9.29 7.32
CA THR A 90 -14.18 -10.22 6.38
C THR A 90 -13.70 -11.49 7.07
N ILE A 91 -13.70 -12.61 6.35
CA ILE A 91 -13.25 -13.95 6.83
C ILE A 91 -11.81 -13.88 7.38
N ASN A 92 -10.95 -13.17 6.65
CA ASN A 92 -9.58 -12.85 7.03
C ASN A 92 -9.53 -11.38 7.40
N PRO A 93 -9.77 -11.02 8.67
CA PRO A 93 -9.97 -9.64 9.07
C PRO A 93 -8.66 -8.85 9.07
N ASP A 94 -7.54 -9.47 9.41
CA ASP A 94 -6.28 -8.78 9.57
C ASP A 94 -5.55 -8.63 8.24
N PHE A 95 -4.84 -7.50 8.10
CA PHE A 95 -3.95 -7.28 6.98
C PHE A 95 -2.62 -6.68 7.44
N LYS A 96 -1.61 -6.94 6.62
CA LYS A 96 -0.28 -6.35 6.73
C LYS A 96 0.20 -5.98 5.33
N MET A 97 0.38 -4.69 5.11
CA MET A 97 0.89 -4.14 3.87
C MET A 97 2.33 -3.67 4.10
N ALA A 98 3.27 -4.15 3.30
CA ALA A 98 4.63 -3.68 3.29
C ALA A 98 4.84 -2.85 2.03
N LEU A 99 5.28 -1.60 2.18
CA LEU A 99 5.52 -0.66 1.08
C LEU A 99 6.98 -0.20 1.11
N THR A 100 7.55 0.04 -0.06
CA THR A 100 8.92 0.50 -0.23
C THR A 100 9.03 1.54 -1.34
N THR A 101 9.85 2.57 -1.10
CA THR A 101 10.27 3.54 -2.13
C THR A 101 11.54 3.09 -2.85
N ASN A 102 12.14 1.97 -2.43
CA ASN A 102 13.24 1.31 -3.16
C ASN A 102 12.68 0.53 -4.35
N VAL A 103 12.11 1.26 -5.30
CA VAL A 103 11.45 0.72 -6.48
C VAL A 103 12.50 0.21 -7.47
N SER A 104 12.22 -0.94 -8.09
CA SER A 104 13.06 -1.51 -9.14
C SER A 104 13.08 -0.60 -10.38
N ASN A 105 14.11 -0.72 -11.22
CA ASN A 105 14.18 0.08 -12.45
C ASN A 105 12.99 -0.19 -13.39
N SER A 106 12.55 -1.45 -13.49
CA SER A 106 11.41 -1.85 -14.31
C SER A 106 10.10 -1.24 -13.80
N ASP A 107 9.82 -1.34 -12.49
CA ASP A 107 8.61 -0.76 -11.90
C ASP A 107 8.61 0.76 -12.00
N PHE A 108 9.78 1.38 -11.92
CA PHE A 108 9.92 2.82 -12.11
C PHE A 108 9.63 3.25 -13.55
N GLN A 109 10.08 2.49 -14.55
CA GLN A 109 9.77 2.72 -15.96
C GLN A 109 8.27 2.53 -16.26
N LEU A 110 7.60 1.66 -15.50
CA LEU A 110 6.14 1.51 -15.53
C LEU A 110 5.39 2.66 -14.82
N GLY A 111 6.12 3.60 -14.20
CA GLY A 111 5.56 4.79 -13.59
C GLY A 111 5.20 4.67 -12.12
N TYR A 112 5.69 3.64 -11.42
CA TYR A 112 5.45 3.49 -10.00
C TYR A 112 6.51 4.23 -9.17
N SER A 113 6.07 4.84 -8.07
CA SER A 113 6.96 5.51 -7.10
C SER A 113 7.01 4.80 -5.75
N VAL A 114 6.06 3.91 -5.48
CA VAL A 114 6.07 3.01 -4.33
C VAL A 114 5.58 1.65 -4.78
N THR A 115 6.26 0.59 -4.35
CA THR A 115 5.88 -0.80 -4.60
C THR A 115 5.79 -1.56 -3.28
N GLY A 116 5.23 -2.77 -3.29
CA GLY A 116 5.04 -3.51 -2.07
C GLY A 116 4.13 -4.71 -2.20
N THR A 117 3.78 -5.27 -1.05
CA THR A 117 2.95 -6.47 -0.92
C THR A 117 1.85 -6.25 0.10
N LEU A 118 0.76 -6.98 -0.08
CA LEU A 118 -0.37 -7.05 0.83
C LEU A 118 -0.61 -8.49 1.25
N GLU A 119 -0.40 -8.74 2.53
CA GLU A 119 -0.73 -9.97 3.21
C GLU A 119 -2.08 -9.81 3.91
N ARG A 120 -2.96 -10.81 3.77
CA ARG A 120 -4.24 -10.88 4.48
C ARG A 120 -4.32 -12.19 5.26
N GLY A 121 -5.10 -12.20 6.34
CA GLY A 121 -5.26 -13.39 7.15
C GLY A 121 -5.91 -13.14 8.50
N ASP A 122 -5.59 -13.99 9.48
CA ASP A 122 -6.03 -13.88 10.86
C ASP A 122 -4.81 -13.93 11.78
N LYS A 123 -4.54 -12.80 12.44
CA LYS A 123 -3.40 -12.67 13.34
C LYS A 123 -3.47 -13.65 14.51
N ARG A 124 -4.68 -14.05 14.94
CA ARG A 124 -4.87 -14.99 16.05
C ARG A 124 -4.47 -16.41 15.68
N LYS A 125 -4.66 -16.79 14.42
CA LYS A 125 -4.26 -18.10 13.89
C LYS A 125 -2.81 -18.11 13.41
N GLY A 126 -2.15 -16.94 13.34
CA GLY A 126 -0.79 -16.83 12.81
C GLY A 126 -0.71 -17.00 11.30
N GLU A 127 -1.85 -16.97 10.62
CA GLU A 127 -1.96 -17.20 9.18
C GLU A 127 -1.97 -15.84 8.49
N PHE A 128 -0.87 -15.48 7.82
CA PHE A 128 -0.84 -14.39 6.85
C PHE A 128 -0.41 -14.97 5.52
N GLN A 129 -1.14 -14.63 4.47
CA GLN A 129 -0.85 -15.11 3.13
C GLN A 129 -0.76 -13.93 2.17
N LEU A 130 0.21 -13.98 1.26
CA LEU A 130 0.37 -12.98 0.21
C LEU A 130 -0.84 -13.05 -0.73
N THR A 131 -1.53 -11.92 -0.88
CA THR A 131 -2.74 -11.85 -1.71
C THR A 131 -2.60 -10.90 -2.89
N HIS A 132 -1.88 -9.78 -2.71
CA HIS A 132 -1.73 -8.77 -3.75
C HIS A 132 -0.34 -8.13 -3.72
N TYR A 133 0.10 -7.65 -4.88
CA TYR A 133 1.12 -6.62 -5.00
C TYR A 133 0.48 -5.24 -4.88
N ALA A 134 1.14 -4.33 -4.18
CA ALA A 134 0.64 -3.01 -3.85
C ALA A 134 1.50 -1.92 -4.52
N MET A 135 0.92 -1.15 -5.43
CA MET A 135 1.66 -0.16 -6.23
C MET A 135 1.04 1.24 -6.11
N VAL A 136 1.88 2.27 -6.04
CA VAL A 136 1.46 3.69 -6.13
C VAL A 136 2.03 4.27 -7.40
N LYS A 137 1.14 4.80 -8.25
CA LYS A 137 1.54 5.53 -9.47
C LYS A 137 2.11 6.89 -9.12
N ARG A 138 3.14 7.29 -9.87
CA ARG A 138 3.68 8.64 -9.85
C ARG A 138 2.71 9.61 -10.52
N LYS A 139 2.59 10.81 -9.96
CA LYS A 139 1.82 11.92 -10.51
C LYS A 139 2.38 12.33 -11.88
N GLY A 140 1.50 12.41 -12.87
CA GLY A 140 1.86 12.75 -14.25
C GLY A 140 2.34 11.57 -15.10
N TYR A 141 2.06 10.34 -14.69
CA TYR A 141 2.30 9.11 -15.44
C TYR A 141 1.04 8.24 -15.53
#